data_AF-A0A356AP21-F1
#
_entry.id   AF-A0A356AP21-F1
#
_cell.length_a   1.000
_cell.length_b   1.000
_cell.length_c   1.000
_cell.angle_alpha   90.00
_cell.angle_beta   90.00
_cell.angle_gamma   90.00
#
_symmetry.space_group_name_H-M   'P 1'
#
loop_
_entity.id
_entity.type
_entity.pdbx_description
1 polymer ?
#
loop_
_entity_poly.entity_id
_entity_poly.type
_entity_poly.pdbx_seq_one_letter_code
_entity_poly.pdbx_strand_id
1 'polypeptide(L)'
;MALDGAFLRHIKTEIEHTALGARVDKIYQPNREEMVLILRTRSEIFKLLISARANSARIQFTEAVPENPKQPPMLCMLLRKKLTGARL
;
A
#
# COMPACT_ATOMS: atom_id res chain seq x y z
N MET A 1 -4.48 -18.36 -4.00
CA MET A 1 -5.91 -18.38 -3.62
C MET A 1 -6.59 -17.22 -4.30
N ALA A 2 -7.84 -17.37 -4.71
CA ALA A 2 -8.59 -16.25 -5.28
C ALA A 2 -8.80 -15.17 -4.21
N LEU A 3 -8.65 -13.89 -4.57
CA LEU A 3 -9.03 -12.77 -3.73
C LEU A 3 -10.56 -12.68 -3.71
N ASP A 4 -11.18 -13.41 -2.79
CA ASP A 4 -12.64 -13.43 -2.60
C ASP A 4 -13.09 -12.48 -1.48
N GLY A 5 -14.41 -12.36 -1.29
CA GLY A 5 -14.99 -11.47 -0.29
C GLY A 5 -14.65 -11.84 1.15
N ALA A 6 -14.48 -13.14 1.44
CA ALA A 6 -14.11 -13.60 2.77
C ALA A 6 -12.67 -13.20 3.10
N PHE A 7 -11.75 -13.41 2.16
CA PHE A 7 -10.36 -13.01 2.30
C PHE A 7 -10.22 -11.48 2.42
N LEU A 8 -10.98 -10.72 1.63
CA LEU A 8 -11.03 -9.25 1.74
C LEU A 8 -11.52 -8.78 3.12
N ARG A 9 -12.45 -9.49 3.76
CA ARG A 9 -12.88 -9.17 5.13
C ARG A 9 -11.74 -9.35 6.13
N HIS A 10 -10.94 -10.40 5.99
CA HIS A 10 -9.77 -10.61 6.84
C HIS A 10 -8.68 -9.56 6.60
N ILE A 11 -8.38 -9.23 5.34
CA ILE A 11 -7.43 -8.15 4.99
C ILE A 11 -7.89 -6.81 5.60
N LYS A 12 -9.18 -6.46 5.44
CA LYS A 12 -9.73 -5.23 6.02
C LYS A 12 -9.51 -5.18 7.53
N THR A 13 -9.81 -6.28 8.21
CA THR A 13 -9.66 -6.41 9.67
C THR A 13 -8.19 -6.29 10.07
N GLU A 14 -7.27 -6.93 9.34
CA GLU A 14 -5.83 -6.83 9.55
C GLU A 14 -5.33 -5.38 9.41
N ILE A 15 -5.73 -4.67 8.36
CA ILE A 15 -5.34 -3.27 8.13
C ILE A 15 -5.89 -2.36 9.24
N GLU A 16 -7.14 -2.57 9.66
CA GLU A 16 -7.75 -1.81 10.77
C GLU A 16 -7.01 -2.04 12.09
N HIS A 17 -6.59 -3.27 12.40
CA HIS A 17 -5.85 -3.54 13.63
C HIS A 17 -4.41 -3.03 13.60
N THR A 18 -3.74 -3.07 12.45
CA THR A 18 -2.30 -2.75 12.35
C THR A 18 -2.03 -1.27 12.05
N ALA A 19 -2.80 -0.67 11.14
CA ALA A 19 -2.43 0.62 10.54
C ALA A 19 -3.47 1.74 10.72
N LEU A 20 -4.56 1.51 11.47
CA LEU A 20 -5.55 2.55 11.76
C LEU A 20 -4.90 3.73 12.50
N GLY A 21 -5.17 4.95 12.04
CA GLY A 21 -4.54 6.14 12.58
C GLY A 21 -3.08 6.34 12.16
N ALA A 22 -2.51 5.47 11.33
CA ALA A 22 -1.19 5.67 10.74
C ALA A 22 -1.21 6.82 9.73
N ARG A 23 -0.09 7.51 9.58
CA ARG A 23 0.12 8.54 8.57
C ARG A 23 0.76 7.94 7.34
N VAL A 24 0.30 8.32 6.14
CA VAL A 24 0.99 7.98 4.89
C VAL A 24 2.27 8.81 4.79
N ASP A 25 3.41 8.14 4.90
CA ASP A 25 4.74 8.77 4.83
C ASP A 25 5.23 8.88 3.39
N LYS A 26 5.23 7.75 2.67
CA LYS A 26 5.71 7.69 1.28
C LYS A 26 4.80 6.82 0.45
N ILE A 27 4.74 7.15 -0.83
CA ILE A 27 3.99 6.41 -1.85
C ILE A 27 4.94 6.06 -2.97
N TYR A 28 4.93 4.82 -3.38
CA TYR A 28 5.81 4.26 -4.40
C TYR A 28 5.00 3.44 -5.38
N GLN A 29 5.41 3.42 -6.64
CA GLN A 29 4.78 2.62 -7.69
C GLN A 29 5.88 1.85 -8.41
N PRO A 30 6.28 0.68 -7.89
CA PRO A 30 7.37 -0.10 -8.47
C PRO A 30 7.02 -0.63 -9.87
N ASN A 31 5.77 -1.03 -10.08
CA ASN A 31 5.25 -1.50 -11.35
C ASN A 31 3.99 -0.72 -11.73
N ARG A 32 3.57 -0.80 -13.00
CA ARG A 32 2.36 -0.10 -13.50
C ARG A 32 1.10 -0.42 -12.69
N GLU A 33 0.96 -1.67 -12.24
CA GLU A 33 -0.22 -2.19 -11.54
C GLU A 33 0.02 -2.46 -10.05
N GLU A 34 1.13 -1.98 -9.49
CA GLU A 34 1.48 -2.20 -8.09
C GLU A 34 1.87 -0.90 -7.41
N MET A 35 1.42 -0.73 -6.17
CA MET A 35 1.69 0.45 -5.37
C MET A 35 2.07 0.04 -3.96
N VAL A 36 3.04 0.74 -3.38
CA VAL A 36 3.46 0.57 -1.99
C VAL A 36 3.21 1.86 -1.24
N LEU A 37 2.39 1.78 -0.18
CA LEU A 37 2.17 2.85 0.78
C LEU A 37 3.02 2.56 2.02
N ILE A 38 3.92 3.47 2.37
CA ILE A 38 4.62 3.44 3.65
C ILE A 38 3.76 4.18 4.65
N LEU A 39 3.25 3.45 5.64
CA LEU A 39 2.42 3.95 6.71
C LEU A 39 3.26 4.01 7.99
N ARG A 40 3.15 5.12 8.73
CA ARG A 40 3.90 5.33 9.97
C ARG A 40 2.95 5.65 11.11
N THR A 41 3.07 4.89 12.20
CA THR A 41 2.50 5.21 13.51
C THR A 41 3.58 5.85 14.39
N ARG A 42 3.29 6.12 15.67
CA ARG A 42 4.30 6.66 16.58
C ARG A 42 5.43 5.67 16.87
N SER A 43 5.13 4.37 16.82
CA SER A 43 6.03 3.29 17.20
C SER A 43 6.56 2.50 16.02
N GLU A 44 5.79 2.38 14.94
CA GLU A 44 6.05 1.40 13.88
C GLU A 44 5.89 1.97 12.47
N ILE A 45 6.55 1.31 11.52
CA ILE A 45 6.48 1.62 10.09
C ILE A 45 6.04 0.36 9.35
N PHE A 46 4.96 0.47 8.60
CA PHE A 46 4.39 -0.61 7.81
C PHE A 46 4.49 -0.26 6.32
N LYS A 47 4.65 -1.28 5.48
CA LYS A 47 4.61 -1.13 4.02
C LYS A 47 3.44 -1.95 3.52
N LEU A 48 2.42 -1.25 3.01
CA LEU A 48 1.23 -1.87 2.44
C LEU A 48 1.40 -1.95 0.92
N LEU A 49 1.52 -3.16 0.39
CA LEU A 49 1.53 -3.42 -1.04
C LEU A 49 0.09 -3.62 -1.53
N ILE A 50 -0.26 -2.93 -2.61
CA ILE A 50 -1.52 -3.06 -3.33
C ILE A 50 -1.17 -3.46 -4.76
N SER A 51 -1.63 -4.64 -5.18
CA SER A 51 -1.42 -5.15 -6.54
C SER A 51 -2.77 -5.31 -7.23
N ALA A 52 -2.89 -4.71 -8.41
CA ALA A 52 -4.04 -4.81 -9.30
C ALA A 52 -3.74 -5.70 -10.53
N ARG A 53 -2.65 -6.48 -10.48
CA ARG A 53 -2.26 -7.39 -11.57
C ARG A 53 -3.31 -8.48 -11.76
N ALA A 54 -3.70 -8.76 -12.99
CA ALA A 54 -4.77 -9.73 -13.30
C ALA A 54 -4.55 -11.13 -12.70
N ASN A 55 -3.29 -11.59 -12.61
CA ASN A 55 -2.94 -12.92 -12.12
C ASN A 55 -2.52 -12.96 -10.64
N SER A 56 -2.39 -11.80 -9.98
CA SER A 56 -1.80 -11.71 -8.63
C SER A 56 -2.35 -10.54 -7.81
N ALA A 57 -3.61 -10.17 -8.07
CA ALA A 57 -4.31 -9.13 -7.34
C ALA A 57 -4.37 -9.46 -5.85
N ARG A 58 -3.84 -8.55 -5.01
CA ARG A 58 -3.74 -8.74 -3.56
C ARG A 58 -3.44 -7.42 -2.86
N ILE A 59 -3.76 -7.40 -1.57
CA ILE A 59 -3.37 -6.35 -0.64
C ILE A 59 -2.71 -7.05 0.54
N GLN A 60 -1.52 -6.62 0.94
CA GLN A 60 -0.79 -7.24 2.04
C GLN A 60 0.23 -6.28 2.65
N PHE A 61 0.55 -6.46 3.92
CA PHE A 61 1.79 -5.93 4.46
C PHE A 61 3.00 -6.70 3.89
N THR A 62 4.10 -6.02 3.68
CA THR A 62 5.31 -6.60 3.10
C THR A 62 6.57 -6.03 3.74
N GLU A 63 7.59 -6.86 3.92
CA GLU A 63 8.91 -6.38 4.31
C GLU A 63 9.73 -5.98 3.07
N ALA A 64 9.46 -6.64 1.94
CA ALA A 64 10.09 -6.37 0.66
C ALA A 64 9.56 -5.08 0.04
N VAL A 65 10.48 -4.15 -0.25
CA VAL A 65 10.21 -2.96 -1.08
C VAL A 65 10.76 -3.29 -2.46
N PRO A 66 9.91 -3.46 -3.48
CA PRO A 66 10.40 -3.67 -4.83
C PRO A 66 11.17 -2.44 -5.32
N GLU A 67 12.09 -2.63 -6.27
CA GLU A 67 12.85 -1.52 -6.82
C GLU A 67 11.92 -0.48 -7.45
N ASN A 68 12.23 0.78 -7.17
CA ASN A 68 11.44 1.89 -7.69
C ASN A 68 12.00 2.35 -9.03
N PRO A 69 11.13 2.70 -10.00
CA PRO A 69 11.59 3.31 -11.24
C PRO A 69 12.30 4.63 -10.93
N LYS A 70 13.31 4.96 -11.75
CA LYS A 70 14.09 6.21 -11.60
C LYS A 70 13.21 7.46 -11.66
N GLN A 71 12.15 7.42 -12.45
CA GLN A 71 11.15 8.49 -12.51
C GLN A 71 9.80 7.97 -12.02
N PRO A 72 9.16 8.64 -11.05
CA PRO A 72 7.85 8.23 -10.55
C PRO A 72 6.77 8.42 -11.62
N PRO A 73 5.91 7.42 -11.86
CA PRO A 73 4.78 7.57 -12.78
C PRO A 73 3.79 8.65 -12.32
N MET A 74 3.00 9.18 -13.26
CA MET A 74 2.05 10.26 -12.99
C MET A 74 1.03 9.93 -11.89
N LEU A 75 0.55 8.69 -11.84
CA LEU A 75 -0.38 8.26 -10.79
C LEU A 75 0.27 8.33 -9.40
N CYS A 76 1.50 7.83 -9.26
CA CYS A 76 2.28 7.94 -8.03
C CYS A 76 2.44 9.41 -7.59
N MET A 77 2.73 10.31 -8.53
CA MET A 77 2.86 11.75 -8.23
C MET A 77 1.53 12.39 -7.81
N LEU A 78 0.42 12.05 -8.46
CA LEU A 78 -0.91 12.52 -8.09
C LEU A 78 -1.28 12.09 -6.67
N LEU A 79 -1.06 10.82 -6.35
CA LEU A 79 -1.36 10.27 -5.03
C LEU A 79 -0.43 10.86 -3.97
N ARG A 80 0.85 11.08 -4.27
CA ARG A 80 1.75 11.81 -3.36
C ARG A 80 1.21 13.18 -3.04
N LYS A 81 0.74 13.94 -4.03
CA LYS A 81 0.17 15.28 -3.83
C LYS A 81 -1.09 15.27 -2.94
N LYS A 82 -1.88 14.19 -2.94
CA LYS A 82 -3.18 14.13 -2.26
C LYS A 82 -3.15 13.41 -0.92
N LEU A 83 -2.31 12.38 -0.80
CA LEU A 83 -2.36 11.43 0.30
C LEU A 83 -1.13 11.48 1.19
N THR A 84 -0.01 12.07 0.76
CA THR A 84 1.16 12.22 1.65
C THR A 84 0.77 13.06 2.86
N GLY A 85 1.01 12.54 4.06
CA GLY A 85 0.62 13.18 5.31
C GLY A 85 -0.83 12.92 5.75
N ALA A 86 -1.66 12.29 4.90
CA ALA A 86 -3.01 11.87 5.28
C ALA A 86 -2.96 10.80 6.37
N ARG A 87 -4.03 10.71 7.15
CA ARG A 87 -4.19 9.74 8.23
C ARG A 87 -5.23 8.72 7.81
N LEU A 88 -4.92 7.44 8.02
CA LEU A 88 -5.84 6.33 7.79
C LEU A 88 -6.92 6.28 8.86
#